data_AF-A0A946XP02-F1
#
_entry.id   AF-A0A946XP02-F1
#
_cell.length_a   1.000
_cell.length_b   1.000
_cell.length_c   1.000
_cell.angle_alpha   90.00
_cell.angle_beta   90.00
_cell.angle_gamma   90.00
#
_symmetry.space_group_name_H-M   'P 1'
#
loop_
_entity.id
_entity.type
_entity.pdbx_description
1 polymer ?
#
loop_
_entity_poly.entity_id
_entity_poly.type
_entity_poly.pdbx_seq_one_letter_code
_entity_poly.pdbx_strand_id
1 'polypeptide(L)'
;MLLAPTKNLTRSIACLTLACFAILSGNILSAQNNDTAKSGDIKSAVSLPKFESLSKEKKESLRKTLMEAASLLNSIRIQESLEKIIKAETMVSDFGPLYNLKGAAYTKIRDFDKAQAAFERAVTLNPKAVMTKFNLIEMHFVKKNYPLADKEFTNFLNTNKELPKETKALVKYKLLICSLKQKKESDAKEILKDFDYLDDHPAFYFSNAAVHFNKGEKIKANSWLTAASKIYKPAINEVYNDSLIEAGWMENIE
;
A
#
# COMPACT_ATOMS: atom_id res chain seq x y z
N MET A 1 37.63 -19.43 -10.13
CA MET A 1 36.84 -19.13 -8.93
C MET A 1 35.79 -18.10 -9.35
N LEU A 2 34.65 -18.59 -9.86
CA LEU A 2 33.62 -17.76 -10.48
C LEU A 2 32.74 -17.13 -9.39
N LEU A 3 32.61 -15.80 -9.46
CA LEU A 3 31.68 -15.00 -8.67
C LEU A 3 30.24 -15.44 -8.96
N ALA A 4 29.51 -15.86 -7.93
CA ALA A 4 28.08 -16.10 -8.00
C ALA A 4 27.31 -14.77 -8.01
N PRO A 5 26.20 -14.66 -8.77
CA PRO A 5 25.43 -13.42 -8.84
C PRO A 5 24.66 -13.18 -7.54
N THR A 6 24.67 -11.93 -7.10
CA THR A 6 23.98 -11.39 -5.92
C THR A 6 22.48 -11.58 -6.04
N LYS A 7 21.95 -12.57 -5.32
CA LYS A 7 20.54 -12.60 -4.90
C LYS A 7 20.45 -11.74 -3.65
N ASN A 8 19.64 -10.68 -3.69
CA ASN A 8 18.82 -10.16 -2.57
C ASN A 8 18.40 -8.72 -2.88
N LEU A 9 17.31 -8.59 -3.61
CA LEU A 9 16.43 -7.43 -3.49
C LEU A 9 15.07 -8.03 -3.19
N THR A 10 14.84 -8.40 -1.94
CA THR A 10 13.55 -8.87 -1.43
C THR A 10 13.28 -8.01 -0.22
N ARG A 11 12.59 -6.89 -0.38
CA ARG A 11 11.85 -6.29 0.73
C ARG A 11 10.89 -5.20 0.26
N SER A 12 9.72 -5.25 0.88
CA SER A 12 8.57 -4.38 0.76
C SER A 12 7.68 -4.68 -0.43
N ILE A 13 6.67 -5.56 -0.34
CA ILE A 13 5.34 -5.40 -1.01
C ILE A 13 4.25 -6.35 -0.43
N ALA A 14 4.18 -6.63 0.87
CA ALA A 14 3.18 -7.62 1.30
C ALA A 14 1.72 -7.07 1.34
N CYS A 15 1.51 -5.76 1.50
CA CYS A 15 0.14 -5.17 1.49
C CYS A 15 -0.30 -4.60 0.13
N LEU A 16 0.63 -4.17 -0.72
CA LEU A 16 0.34 -3.60 -2.05
C LEU A 16 0.12 -4.66 -3.15
N THR A 17 0.53 -5.92 -2.91
CA THR A 17 0.37 -7.06 -3.84
C THR A 17 -1.06 -7.62 -3.87
N LEU A 18 -1.72 -7.77 -2.71
CA LEU A 18 -3.06 -8.36 -2.62
C LEU A 18 -4.16 -7.51 -3.27
N ALA A 19 -4.00 -6.18 -3.31
CA ALA A 19 -5.03 -5.28 -3.84
C ALA A 19 -5.07 -5.21 -5.38
N CYS A 20 -4.02 -5.62 -6.10
CA CYS A 20 -4.00 -5.54 -7.57
C CYS A 20 -4.72 -6.71 -8.25
N PHE A 21 -4.76 -7.90 -7.66
CA PHE A 21 -5.33 -9.09 -8.31
C PHE A 21 -6.86 -9.13 -8.31
N ALA A 22 -7.53 -8.64 -7.26
CA ALA A 22 -8.99 -8.74 -7.13
C ALA A 22 -9.78 -7.82 -8.07
N ILE A 23 -9.17 -6.75 -8.59
CA ILE A 23 -9.85 -5.76 -9.45
C ILE A 23 -9.84 -6.17 -10.93
N LEU A 24 -8.94 -7.10 -11.31
CA LEU A 24 -8.76 -7.53 -12.70
C LEU A 24 -9.62 -8.76 -13.06
N SER A 25 -10.20 -9.46 -12.08
CA SER A 25 -10.97 -10.71 -12.27
C SER A 25 -12.48 -10.54 -12.47
N GLY A 26 -12.99 -9.31 -12.60
CA GLY A 26 -14.35 -9.05 -13.07
C GLY A 26 -15.44 -9.11 -12.00
N ASN A 27 -15.92 -7.92 -11.62
CA ASN A 27 -17.33 -7.62 -11.38
C ASN A 27 -17.44 -6.10 -11.20
N ILE A 28 -17.85 -5.40 -12.26
CA ILE A 28 -18.23 -3.99 -12.19
C ILE A 28 -19.73 -3.93 -12.44
N LEU A 29 -20.50 -3.59 -11.40
CA LEU A 29 -21.86 -3.09 -11.55
C LEU A 29 -21.77 -1.73 -12.26
N SER A 30 -22.50 -1.60 -13.36
CA SER A 30 -22.62 -0.37 -14.13
C SER A 30 -23.34 0.72 -13.33
N ALA A 31 -22.89 1.96 -13.48
CA ALA A 31 -23.76 3.13 -13.37
C ALA A 31 -23.12 4.34 -14.07
N GLN A 32 -23.92 4.95 -14.93
CA GLN A 32 -23.66 6.16 -15.70
C GLN A 32 -23.57 7.38 -14.77
N ASN A 33 -22.84 8.43 -15.18
CA ASN A 33 -23.35 9.79 -15.11
C ASN A 33 -22.56 10.77 -16.00
N ASN A 34 -23.34 11.63 -16.65
CA ASN A 34 -22.95 12.84 -17.35
C ASN A 34 -22.54 13.93 -16.34
N ASP A 35 -21.61 14.80 -16.73
CA ASP A 35 -21.91 16.24 -16.85
C ASP A 35 -20.76 17.02 -17.49
N THR A 36 -21.17 18.11 -18.13
CA THR A 36 -20.45 18.98 -19.05
C THR A 36 -19.75 20.14 -18.34
N ALA A 37 -18.55 20.51 -18.81
CA ALA A 37 -18.04 21.88 -18.71
C ALA A 37 -17.07 22.19 -19.88
N LYS A 38 -17.37 23.26 -20.63
CA LYS A 38 -16.45 24.02 -21.52
C LYS A 38 -15.75 25.08 -20.64
N SER A 39 -14.58 25.66 -20.90
CA SER A 39 -13.88 26.08 -22.14
C SER A 39 -12.46 26.54 -21.80
N GLY A 40 -11.54 26.57 -22.77
CA GLY A 40 -10.34 27.43 -22.75
C GLY A 40 -9.09 26.80 -23.37
N ASP A 41 -8.66 27.31 -24.51
CA ASP A 41 -7.66 26.75 -25.43
C ASP A 41 -6.27 26.43 -24.82
N ILE A 42 -5.87 25.16 -24.95
CA ILE A 42 -4.48 24.71 -24.89
C ILE A 42 -4.29 23.72 -26.04
N LYS A 43 -3.22 23.92 -26.83
CA LYS A 43 -2.70 23.06 -27.91
C LYS A 43 -3.17 21.61 -27.78
N SER A 44 -3.87 21.10 -28.79
CA SER A 44 -4.61 19.83 -28.79
C SER A 44 -3.78 18.64 -28.28
N ALA A 45 -3.76 18.46 -26.96
CA ALA A 45 -3.53 17.16 -26.37
C ALA A 45 -4.73 16.33 -26.79
N VAL A 46 -4.51 15.31 -27.62
CA VAL A 46 -5.54 14.34 -27.99
C VAL A 46 -6.17 13.86 -26.67
N SER A 47 -7.43 14.22 -26.43
CA SER A 47 -8.14 13.77 -25.24
C SER A 47 -8.21 12.25 -25.29
N LEU A 48 -7.53 11.59 -24.37
CA LEU A 48 -7.54 10.14 -24.28
C LEU A 48 -8.97 9.63 -24.04
N PRO A 49 -9.34 8.48 -24.62
CA PRO A 49 -10.68 7.94 -24.45
C PRO A 49 -10.97 7.59 -22.99
N LYS A 50 -12.25 7.68 -22.61
CA LYS A 50 -12.74 7.17 -21.33
C LYS A 50 -12.76 5.65 -21.34
N PHE A 51 -12.52 5.02 -20.19
CA PHE A 51 -12.49 3.56 -20.05
C PHE A 51 -13.75 2.92 -20.63
N GLU A 52 -14.92 3.49 -20.35
CA GLU A 52 -16.19 2.92 -20.82
C GLU A 52 -16.33 2.89 -22.34
N SER A 53 -15.74 3.87 -23.03
CA SER A 53 -15.78 3.99 -24.49
C SER A 53 -14.82 3.03 -25.22
N LEU A 54 -13.94 2.35 -24.50
CA LEU A 54 -13.00 1.40 -25.09
C LEU A 54 -13.73 0.16 -25.62
N SER A 55 -13.31 -0.33 -26.80
CA SER A 55 -13.75 -1.63 -27.31
C SER A 55 -13.36 -2.75 -26.35
N LYS A 56 -14.02 -3.90 -26.47
CA LYS A 56 -13.72 -5.09 -25.65
C LYS A 56 -12.24 -5.48 -25.74
N GLU A 57 -11.67 -5.44 -26.94
CA GLU A 57 -10.27 -5.78 -27.23
C GLU A 57 -9.32 -4.78 -26.57
N LYS A 58 -9.65 -3.49 -26.59
CA LYS A 58 -8.85 -2.45 -25.92
C LYS A 58 -8.92 -2.57 -24.40
N LYS A 59 -10.10 -2.86 -23.83
CA LYS A 59 -10.26 -3.13 -22.39
C LYS A 59 -9.43 -4.35 -21.98
N GLU A 60 -9.45 -5.42 -22.77
CA GLU A 60 -8.65 -6.62 -22.51
C GLU A 60 -7.15 -6.36 -22.59
N SER A 61 -6.71 -5.66 -23.64
CA SER A 61 -5.31 -5.26 -23.81
C SER A 61 -4.81 -4.38 -22.65
N LEU A 62 -5.64 -3.46 -22.16
CA LEU A 62 -5.33 -2.63 -21.00
C LEU A 62 -5.17 -3.47 -19.73
N ARG A 63 -6.14 -4.36 -19.46
CA ARG A 63 -6.08 -5.26 -18.29
C ARG A 63 -4.84 -6.13 -18.31
N LYS A 64 -4.55 -6.76 -19.45
CA LYS A 64 -3.33 -7.58 -19.63
C LYS A 64 -2.07 -6.75 -19.37
N THR A 65 -1.99 -5.54 -19.91
CA THR A 65 -0.84 -4.64 -19.70
C THR A 65 -0.66 -4.31 -18.21
N LEU A 66 -1.75 -4.06 -17.48
CA LEU A 66 -1.71 -3.78 -16.05
C LEU A 66 -1.41 -5.03 -15.20
N MET A 67 -1.87 -6.22 -15.61
CA MET A 67 -1.48 -7.48 -14.99
C MET A 67 0.02 -7.75 -15.13
N GLU A 68 0.58 -7.53 -16.32
CA GLU A 68 2.02 -7.61 -16.56
C GLU A 68 2.79 -6.61 -15.68
N ALA A 69 2.33 -5.35 -15.64
CA ALA A 69 2.92 -4.31 -14.79
C ALA A 69 2.92 -4.70 -13.31
N ALA A 70 1.80 -5.25 -12.80
CA ALA A 70 1.69 -5.71 -11.42
C ALA A 70 2.61 -6.90 -11.13
N SER A 71 2.71 -7.87 -12.05
CA SER A 71 3.63 -8.99 -11.93
C SER A 71 5.10 -8.55 -11.90
N LEU A 72 5.47 -7.57 -12.74
CA LEU A 72 6.80 -6.98 -12.76
C LEU A 72 7.11 -6.26 -11.45
N LEU A 73 6.14 -5.52 -10.91
CA LEU A 73 6.28 -4.83 -9.62
C LEU A 73 6.52 -5.81 -8.47
N ASN A 74 5.79 -6.94 -8.45
CA ASN A 74 5.96 -8.00 -7.47
C ASN A 74 7.32 -8.71 -7.61
N SER A 75 7.86 -8.74 -8.83
CA SER A 75 9.20 -9.28 -9.12
C SER A 75 10.29 -8.21 -8.98
N ILE A 76 9.95 -7.03 -8.46
CA ILE A 76 10.86 -5.90 -8.18
C ILE A 76 11.52 -5.33 -9.47
N ARG A 77 10.94 -5.63 -10.63
CA ARG A 77 11.30 -5.06 -11.93
C ARG A 77 10.56 -3.73 -12.12
N ILE A 78 10.85 -2.77 -11.23
CA ILE A 78 10.06 -1.54 -11.08
C ILE A 78 10.10 -0.68 -12.35
N GLN A 79 11.26 -0.58 -13.00
CA GLN A 79 11.42 0.19 -14.24
C GLN A 79 10.52 -0.35 -15.36
N GLU A 80 10.55 -1.67 -15.57
CA GLU A 80 9.71 -2.32 -16.59
C GLU A 80 8.22 -2.24 -16.24
N SER A 81 7.88 -2.30 -14.94
CA SER A 81 6.52 -2.05 -14.47
C SER A 81 6.07 -0.63 -14.85
N LEU A 82 6.90 0.39 -14.61
CA LEU A 82 6.63 1.78 -14.99
C LEU A 82 6.47 1.94 -16.50
N GLU A 83 7.26 1.26 -17.32
CA GLU A 83 7.09 1.28 -18.78
C GLU A 83 5.72 0.73 -19.21
N LYS A 84 5.26 -0.36 -18.60
CA LYS A 84 3.92 -0.92 -18.85
C LYS A 84 2.82 0.03 -18.37
N ILE A 85 3.01 0.70 -17.24
CA ILE A 85 2.08 1.71 -16.72
C ILE A 85 2.00 2.91 -17.67
N ILE A 86 3.13 3.43 -18.16
CA ILE A 86 3.19 4.52 -19.14
C ILE A 86 2.45 4.11 -20.42
N LYS A 87 2.66 2.88 -20.89
CA LYS A 87 1.89 2.36 -22.03
C LYS A 87 0.38 2.36 -21.75
N ALA A 88 -0.04 1.88 -20.58
CA ALA A 88 -1.44 1.90 -20.18
C ALA A 88 -2.03 3.33 -20.10
N GLU A 89 -1.22 4.32 -19.68
CA GLU A 89 -1.62 5.74 -19.63
C GLU A 89 -1.89 6.33 -21.02
N THR A 90 -1.28 5.78 -22.08
CA THR A 90 -1.61 6.19 -23.46
C THR A 90 -2.94 5.61 -23.96
N MET A 91 -3.53 4.66 -23.24
CA MET A 91 -4.76 3.96 -23.66
C MET A 91 -6.02 4.56 -23.06
N VAL A 92 -5.93 5.16 -21.86
CA VAL A 92 -7.09 5.61 -21.07
C VAL A 92 -6.69 6.68 -20.07
N SER A 93 -7.58 7.62 -19.73
CA SER A 93 -7.32 8.70 -18.77
C SER A 93 -8.02 8.57 -17.41
N ASP A 94 -9.03 7.70 -17.30
CA ASP A 94 -9.96 7.65 -16.17
C ASP A 94 -10.13 6.23 -15.59
N PHE A 95 -9.07 5.42 -15.61
CA PHE A 95 -9.11 4.07 -15.06
C PHE A 95 -8.40 3.98 -13.69
N GLY A 96 -9.17 3.96 -12.59
CA GLY A 96 -8.65 3.94 -11.22
C GLY A 96 -7.57 2.87 -10.92
N PRO A 97 -7.71 1.61 -11.36
CA PRO A 97 -6.70 0.57 -11.10
C PRO A 97 -5.32 0.86 -11.69
N LEU A 98 -5.26 1.56 -12.82
CA LEU A 98 -4.00 2.03 -13.40
C LEU A 98 -3.29 2.97 -12.43
N TYR A 99 -4.00 3.97 -11.92
CA TYR A 99 -3.40 4.98 -11.04
C TYR A 99 -3.06 4.41 -9.66
N ASN A 100 -3.82 3.42 -9.17
CA ASN A 100 -3.46 2.67 -7.97
C ASN A 100 -2.12 1.91 -8.17
N LEU A 101 -1.94 1.25 -9.32
CA LEU A 101 -0.69 0.56 -9.64
C LEU A 101 0.48 1.54 -9.83
N LYS A 102 0.24 2.70 -10.43
CA LYS A 102 1.23 3.80 -10.54
C LYS A 102 1.67 4.30 -9.16
N GLY A 103 0.72 4.51 -8.24
CA GLY A 103 1.04 4.88 -6.86
C GLY A 103 1.87 3.82 -6.15
N ALA A 104 1.53 2.53 -6.36
CA ALA A 104 2.30 1.41 -5.83
C ALA A 104 3.75 1.40 -6.37
N ALA A 105 3.93 1.62 -7.67
CA ALA A 105 5.26 1.68 -8.29
C ALA A 105 6.10 2.84 -7.73
N TYR A 106 5.51 4.03 -7.59
CA TYR A 106 6.21 5.18 -6.99
C TYR A 106 6.55 4.96 -5.52
N THR A 107 5.68 4.28 -4.77
CA THR A 107 5.97 3.90 -3.38
C THR A 107 7.24 3.05 -3.30
N LYS A 108 7.45 2.12 -4.26
CA LYS A 108 8.65 1.26 -4.26
C LYS A 108 9.95 1.99 -4.51
N ILE A 109 9.92 3.06 -5.31
CA ILE A 109 11.10 3.91 -5.50
C ILE A 109 11.17 5.06 -4.50
N ARG A 110 10.34 5.03 -3.45
CA ARG A 110 10.24 6.05 -2.38
C ARG A 110 9.91 7.46 -2.88
N ASP A 111 9.34 7.60 -4.08
CA ASP A 111 8.81 8.86 -4.58
C ASP A 111 7.39 9.06 -4.03
N PHE A 112 7.31 9.38 -2.73
CA PHE A 112 6.04 9.41 -2.00
C PHE A 112 5.10 10.53 -2.47
N ASP A 113 5.64 11.62 -3.03
CA ASP A 113 4.80 12.70 -3.55
C ASP A 113 4.11 12.28 -4.85
N LYS A 114 4.82 11.62 -5.77
CA LYS A 114 4.17 11.04 -6.96
C LYS A 114 3.26 9.89 -6.61
N ALA A 115 3.61 9.08 -5.61
CA ALA A 115 2.75 8.01 -5.12
C ALA A 115 1.42 8.55 -4.58
N GLN A 116 1.48 9.56 -3.71
CA GLN A 116 0.31 10.23 -3.15
C GLN A 116 -0.58 10.80 -4.26
N ALA A 117 -0.04 11.57 -5.21
CA ALA A 117 -0.81 12.13 -6.32
C ALA A 117 -1.50 11.05 -7.18
N ALA A 118 -0.82 9.93 -7.42
CA ALA A 118 -1.40 8.80 -8.16
C ALA A 118 -2.53 8.12 -7.38
N PHE A 119 -2.36 7.91 -6.06
CA PHE A 119 -3.42 7.34 -5.22
C PHE A 119 -4.62 8.29 -5.07
N GLU A 120 -4.41 9.59 -4.94
CA GLU A 120 -5.49 10.60 -4.92
C GLU A 120 -6.33 10.53 -6.20
N ARG A 121 -5.67 10.43 -7.36
CA ARG A 121 -6.36 10.23 -8.64
C ARG A 121 -7.11 8.90 -8.67
N ALA A 122 -6.51 7.82 -8.18
CA ALA A 122 -7.15 6.51 -8.12
C ALA A 122 -8.41 6.51 -7.22
N VAL A 123 -8.35 7.15 -6.05
CA VAL A 123 -9.49 7.30 -5.13
C VAL A 123 -10.58 8.18 -5.74
N THR A 124 -10.21 9.24 -6.45
CA THR A 124 -11.18 10.11 -7.15
C THR A 124 -11.95 9.33 -8.21
N LEU A 125 -11.27 8.49 -8.98
CA LEU A 125 -11.86 7.67 -10.04
C LEU A 125 -12.65 6.47 -9.51
N ASN A 126 -12.25 5.90 -8.37
CA ASN A 126 -12.97 4.81 -7.73
C ASN A 126 -13.04 5.01 -6.20
N PRO A 127 -13.99 5.80 -5.70
CA PRO A 127 -14.15 6.06 -4.28
C PRO A 127 -14.56 4.84 -3.45
N LYS A 128 -14.93 3.71 -4.09
CA LYS A 128 -15.28 2.46 -3.40
C LYS A 128 -14.09 1.53 -3.21
N ALA A 129 -12.93 1.83 -3.80
CA ALA A 129 -11.72 1.03 -3.65
C ALA A 129 -11.09 1.21 -2.26
N VAL A 130 -11.57 0.45 -1.29
CA VAL A 130 -11.14 0.51 0.13
C VAL A 130 -9.62 0.37 0.27
N MET A 131 -9.00 -0.59 -0.41
CA MET A 131 -7.54 -0.78 -0.31
C MET A 131 -6.74 0.36 -1.00
N THR A 132 -7.30 1.03 -1.99
CA THR A 132 -6.66 2.22 -2.59
C THR A 132 -6.69 3.40 -1.61
N LYS A 133 -7.77 3.55 -0.83
CA LYS A 133 -7.80 4.52 0.27
C LYS A 133 -6.76 4.20 1.33
N PHE A 134 -6.64 2.93 1.73
CA PHE A 134 -5.59 2.50 2.66
C PHE A 134 -4.19 2.89 2.14
N ASN A 135 -3.90 2.63 0.85
CA ASN A 135 -2.62 3.01 0.24
C ASN A 135 -2.38 4.53 0.23
N LEU A 136 -3.42 5.33 0.05
CA LEU A 136 -3.32 6.79 0.17
C LEU A 136 -2.97 7.21 1.60
N ILE A 137 -3.65 6.64 2.60
CA ILE A 137 -3.39 6.94 4.02
C ILE A 137 -1.96 6.54 4.41
N GLU A 138 -1.47 5.42 3.90
CA GLU A 138 -0.09 4.95 4.08
C GLU A 138 0.94 6.01 3.64
N MET A 139 0.62 6.86 2.67
CA MET A 139 1.52 7.95 2.27
C MET A 139 1.78 8.94 3.41
N HIS A 140 0.79 9.22 4.25
CA HIS A 140 1.00 10.05 5.44
C HIS A 140 1.90 9.34 6.46
N PHE A 141 1.76 8.03 6.61
CA PHE A 141 2.58 7.22 7.51
C PHE A 141 4.06 7.21 7.08
N VAL A 142 4.36 6.87 5.83
CA VAL A 142 5.75 6.80 5.32
C VAL A 142 6.40 8.18 5.18
N LYS A 143 5.61 9.24 4.97
CA LYS A 143 6.05 10.65 5.06
C LYS A 143 6.21 11.14 6.51
N LYS A 144 6.04 10.25 7.50
CA LYS A 144 6.17 10.52 8.95
C LYS A 144 5.21 11.59 9.48
N ASN A 145 4.13 11.86 8.75
CA ASN A 145 3.03 12.69 9.24
C ASN A 145 2.10 11.83 10.11
N TYR A 146 2.63 11.40 11.26
CA TYR A 146 1.93 10.53 12.20
C TYR A 146 0.60 11.10 12.71
N PRO A 147 0.45 12.42 12.99
CA PRO A 147 -0.84 12.96 13.41
C PRO A 147 -1.93 12.80 12.34
N LEU A 148 -1.61 13.02 11.07
CA LEU A 148 -2.58 12.85 9.99
C LEU A 148 -2.84 11.36 9.71
N ALA A 149 -1.79 10.53 9.70
CA ALA A 149 -1.94 9.08 9.53
C ALA A 149 -2.82 8.46 10.64
N ASP A 150 -2.63 8.87 11.90
CA ASP A 150 -3.44 8.49 13.05
C ASP A 150 -4.93 8.77 12.80
N LYS A 151 -5.25 10.03 12.50
CA LYS A 151 -6.62 10.46 12.21
C LYS A 151 -7.25 9.66 11.07
N GLU A 152 -6.55 9.53 9.95
CA GLU A 152 -7.09 8.89 8.75
C GLU A 152 -7.22 7.36 8.90
N PHE A 153 -6.28 6.68 9.57
CA PHE A 153 -6.42 5.26 9.88
C PHE A 153 -7.58 4.99 10.86
N THR A 154 -7.79 5.84 11.86
CA THR A 154 -8.96 5.74 12.75
C THR A 154 -10.26 5.90 11.95
N ASN A 155 -10.33 6.91 11.07
CA ASN A 155 -11.48 7.10 10.19
C ASN A 155 -11.70 5.90 9.25
N PHE A 156 -10.62 5.33 8.72
CA PHE A 156 -10.65 4.14 7.87
C PHE A 156 -11.28 2.95 8.60
N LEU A 157 -10.85 2.65 9.83
CA LEU A 157 -11.46 1.57 10.64
C LEU A 157 -12.92 1.88 11.03
N ASN A 158 -13.25 3.15 11.23
CA ASN A 158 -14.60 3.56 11.60
C ASN A 158 -15.61 3.42 10.45
N THR A 159 -15.19 3.73 9.22
CA THR A 159 -16.06 3.72 8.04
C THR A 159 -16.09 2.36 7.33
N ASN A 160 -15.13 1.47 7.61
CA ASN A 160 -15.04 0.14 6.99
C ASN A 160 -15.12 -0.96 8.05
N LYS A 161 -16.34 -1.25 8.54
CA LYS A 161 -16.57 -2.22 9.63
C LYS A 161 -16.29 -3.68 9.22
N GLU A 162 -16.53 -4.02 7.96
CA GLU A 162 -16.39 -5.38 7.40
C GLU A 162 -15.02 -5.63 6.76
N LEU A 163 -13.94 -5.12 7.36
CA LEU A 163 -12.56 -5.42 6.91
C LEU A 163 -12.10 -6.82 7.35
N PRO A 164 -11.26 -7.52 6.54
CA PRO A 164 -10.56 -8.73 6.96
C PRO A 164 -9.79 -8.50 8.27
N LYS A 165 -9.70 -9.54 9.11
CA LYS A 165 -9.06 -9.45 10.44
C LYS A 165 -7.62 -8.99 10.34
N GLU A 166 -6.88 -9.53 9.38
CA GLU A 166 -5.47 -9.22 9.12
C GLU A 166 -5.29 -7.76 8.68
N THR A 167 -6.25 -7.22 7.91
CA THR A 167 -6.24 -5.81 7.51
C THR A 167 -6.51 -4.91 8.71
N LYS A 168 -7.49 -5.26 9.55
CA LYS A 168 -7.76 -4.54 10.81
C LYS A 168 -6.53 -4.55 11.71
N ALA A 169 -5.88 -5.70 11.87
CA ALA A 169 -4.70 -5.86 12.70
C ALA A 169 -3.52 -5.01 12.21
N LEU A 170 -3.26 -5.01 10.90
CA LEU A 170 -2.22 -4.18 10.30
C LEU A 170 -2.48 -2.67 10.51
N VAL A 171 -3.73 -2.22 10.31
CA VAL A 171 -4.09 -0.81 10.53
C VAL A 171 -3.95 -0.43 12.01
N LYS A 172 -4.42 -1.27 12.93
CA LYS A 172 -4.24 -1.06 14.38
C LYS A 172 -2.77 -1.02 14.77
N TYR A 173 -1.94 -1.90 14.21
CA TYR A 173 -0.51 -1.88 14.45
C TYR A 173 0.13 -0.56 13.96
N LYS A 174 -0.28 -0.03 12.80
CA LYS A 174 0.17 1.29 12.33
C LYS A 174 -0.31 2.42 13.23
N LEU A 175 -1.54 2.38 13.73
CA LEU A 175 -2.05 3.33 14.74
C LEU A 175 -1.23 3.29 16.03
N LEU A 176 -0.84 2.09 16.49
CA LEU A 176 0.04 1.94 17.64
C LEU A 176 1.40 2.61 17.40
N ILE A 177 2.00 2.43 16.22
CA ILE A 177 3.24 3.14 15.86
C ILE A 177 3.02 4.66 15.84
N CYS A 178 1.95 5.14 15.21
CA CYS A 178 1.60 6.56 15.20
C CYS A 178 1.47 7.12 16.62
N SER A 179 0.84 6.38 17.53
CA SER A 179 0.68 6.76 18.94
C SER A 179 2.03 6.84 19.66
N LEU A 180 2.88 5.83 19.50
CA LEU A 180 4.23 5.81 20.07
C LEU A 180 5.08 6.99 19.57
N LYS A 181 5.05 7.27 18.26
CA LYS A 181 5.77 8.40 17.64
C LYS A 181 5.28 9.77 18.09
N GLN A 182 4.01 9.86 18.48
CA GLN A 182 3.41 11.05 19.06
C GLN A 182 3.56 11.11 20.59
N LYS A 183 4.28 10.17 21.23
CA LYS A 183 4.42 10.04 22.68
C LYS A 183 3.09 9.81 23.43
N LYS A 184 2.07 9.30 22.73
CA LYS A 184 0.76 8.92 23.30
C LYS A 184 0.82 7.47 23.82
N GLU A 185 1.53 7.26 24.91
CA GLU A 185 1.76 5.89 25.43
C GLU A 185 0.49 5.20 25.94
N SER A 186 -0.48 5.96 26.45
CA SER A 186 -1.79 5.43 26.87
C SER A 186 -2.51 4.76 25.70
N ASP A 187 -2.53 5.44 24.56
CA ASP A 187 -3.28 5.03 23.37
C ASP A 187 -2.62 3.80 22.75
N ALA A 188 -1.27 3.79 22.69
CA ALA A 188 -0.51 2.63 22.26
C ALA A 188 -0.76 1.40 23.17
N LYS A 189 -0.83 1.59 24.49
CA LYS A 189 -1.15 0.51 25.44
C LYS A 189 -2.57 -0.01 25.27
N GLU A 190 -3.52 0.86 24.96
CA GLU A 190 -4.91 0.45 24.72
C GLU A 190 -5.02 -0.38 23.44
N ILE A 191 -4.42 0.08 22.34
CA ILE A 191 -4.38 -0.67 21.07
C ILE A 191 -3.69 -2.03 21.25
N LEU A 192 -2.63 -2.11 22.06
CA LEU A 192 -1.90 -3.37 22.29
C LEU A 192 -2.78 -4.47 22.89
N LYS A 193 -3.82 -4.11 23.66
CA LYS A 193 -4.77 -5.09 24.25
C LYS A 193 -5.64 -5.78 23.21
N ASP A 194 -5.73 -5.22 22.00
CA ASP A 194 -6.51 -5.82 20.90
C ASP A 194 -5.80 -6.98 20.21
N PHE A 195 -4.56 -7.29 20.59
CA PHE A 195 -3.76 -8.36 19.99
C PHE A 195 -3.51 -9.49 20.98
N ASP A 196 -3.58 -10.72 20.49
CA ASP A 196 -3.30 -11.94 21.24
C ASP A 196 -2.15 -12.73 20.59
N TYR A 197 -1.38 -13.44 21.40
CA TYR A 197 -0.28 -14.28 20.89
C TYR A 197 -0.78 -15.51 20.11
N LEU A 198 -2.06 -15.86 20.24
CA LEU A 198 -2.74 -16.92 19.50
C LEU A 198 -3.32 -16.45 18.16
N ASP A 199 -3.21 -15.16 17.82
CA ASP A 199 -3.67 -14.64 16.55
C ASP A 199 -2.93 -15.31 15.36
N ASP A 200 -3.65 -15.48 14.24
CA ASP A 200 -3.10 -16.02 12.98
C ASP A 200 -2.21 -15.00 12.22
N HIS A 201 -1.97 -13.84 12.84
CA HIS A 201 -1.14 -12.76 12.33
C HIS A 201 -0.12 -12.28 13.39
N PRO A 202 1.02 -11.71 12.97
CA PRO A 202 2.12 -11.41 13.88
C PRO A 202 1.98 -10.08 14.64
N ALA A 203 0.82 -9.41 14.57
CA ALA A 203 0.60 -8.08 15.12
C ALA A 203 0.95 -7.96 16.62
N PHE A 204 0.64 -8.98 17.42
CA PHE A 204 1.01 -9.04 18.84
C PHE A 204 2.53 -8.88 19.05
N TYR A 205 3.33 -9.67 18.32
CA TYR A 205 4.78 -9.68 18.45
C TYR A 205 5.41 -8.38 17.93
N PHE A 206 4.96 -7.89 16.76
CA PHE A 206 5.50 -6.65 16.19
C PHE A 206 5.10 -5.41 17.00
N SER A 207 3.91 -5.39 17.59
CA SER A 207 3.48 -4.30 18.46
C SER A 207 4.30 -4.25 19.74
N ASN A 208 4.58 -5.40 20.36
CA ASN A 208 5.50 -5.45 21.50
C ASN A 208 6.93 -5.03 21.11
N ALA A 209 7.42 -5.47 19.95
CA ALA A 209 8.71 -5.02 19.42
C ALA A 209 8.74 -3.48 19.25
N ALA A 210 7.70 -2.89 18.65
CA ALA A 210 7.57 -1.43 18.48
C ALA A 210 7.61 -0.69 19.83
N VAL A 211 6.90 -1.18 20.85
CA VAL A 211 6.93 -0.59 22.21
C VAL A 211 8.33 -0.60 22.79
N HIS A 212 9.06 -1.71 22.67
CA HIS A 212 10.44 -1.82 23.18
C HIS A 212 11.42 -0.95 22.38
N PHE A 213 11.29 -0.88 21.05
CA PHE A 213 12.08 0.03 20.24
C PHE A 213 11.85 1.50 20.63
N ASN A 214 10.60 1.90 20.88
CA ASN A 214 10.27 3.25 21.32
C ASN A 214 10.93 3.61 22.66
N LYS A 215 11.13 2.61 23.54
CA LYS A 215 11.83 2.76 24.83
C LYS A 215 13.36 2.66 24.72
N GLY A 216 13.92 2.41 23.53
CA GLY A 216 15.36 2.17 23.34
C GLY A 216 15.82 0.77 23.75
N GLU A 217 14.91 -0.15 24.09
CA GLU A 217 15.20 -1.50 24.56
C GLU A 217 15.42 -2.47 23.40
N LYS A 218 16.41 -2.20 22.54
CA LYS A 218 16.66 -2.92 21.28
C LYS A 218 16.76 -4.44 21.43
N ILE A 219 17.41 -4.92 22.49
CA ILE A 219 17.57 -6.37 22.75
C ILE A 219 16.20 -7.04 22.98
N LYS A 220 15.34 -6.41 23.79
CA LYS A 220 13.98 -6.92 24.05
C LYS A 220 13.13 -6.87 22.78
N ALA A 221 13.21 -5.77 22.02
CA ALA A 221 12.51 -5.64 20.76
C ALA A 221 12.89 -6.75 19.76
N ASN A 222 14.19 -7.03 19.61
CA ASN A 222 14.67 -8.10 18.73
C ASN A 222 14.29 -9.51 19.20
N SER A 223 14.12 -9.72 20.51
CA SER A 223 13.59 -10.98 21.05
C SER A 223 12.16 -11.23 20.57
N TRP A 224 11.31 -10.20 20.58
CA TRP A 224 9.94 -10.29 20.04
C TRP A 224 9.91 -10.60 18.54
N LEU A 225 10.78 -9.95 17.75
CA LEU A 225 10.90 -10.24 16.32
C LEU A 225 11.40 -11.67 16.05
N THR A 226 12.31 -12.17 16.88
CA THR A 226 12.81 -13.55 16.82
C THR A 226 11.71 -14.56 17.17
N ALA A 227 10.82 -14.23 18.12
CA ALA A 227 9.66 -15.06 18.41
C ALA A 227 8.69 -15.09 17.22
N ALA A 228 8.39 -13.93 16.61
CA ALA A 228 7.54 -13.85 15.43
C ALA A 228 8.08 -14.67 14.24
N SER A 229 9.40 -14.66 14.01
CA SER A 229 10.02 -15.41 12.90
C SER A 229 10.00 -16.93 13.07
N LYS A 230 9.84 -17.42 14.30
CA LYS A 230 9.67 -18.85 14.59
C LYS A 230 8.24 -19.34 14.35
N ILE A 231 7.25 -18.44 14.41
CA ILE A 231 5.82 -18.77 14.36
C ILE A 231 5.25 -18.51 12.98
N TYR A 232 5.56 -17.35 12.39
CA TYR A 232 4.94 -16.89 11.14
C TYR A 232 5.93 -16.96 9.97
N LYS A 233 5.39 -17.22 8.77
CA LYS A 233 6.17 -17.26 7.53
C LYS A 233 6.82 -15.89 7.25
N PRO A 234 8.02 -15.86 6.62
CA PRO A 234 8.72 -14.62 6.29
C PRO A 234 7.84 -13.59 5.56
N ALA A 235 7.05 -14.02 4.57
CA ALA A 235 6.19 -13.14 3.79
C ALA A 235 5.12 -12.40 4.63
N ILE A 236 4.63 -13.02 5.72
CA ILE A 236 3.64 -12.39 6.61
C ILE A 236 4.34 -11.40 7.55
N ASN A 237 5.50 -11.79 8.10
CA ASN A 237 6.30 -10.93 8.97
C ASN A 237 6.79 -9.67 8.24
N GLU A 238 7.12 -9.79 6.96
CA GLU A 238 7.58 -8.67 6.13
C GLU A 238 6.55 -7.52 6.07
N VAL A 239 5.24 -7.83 6.04
CA VAL A 239 4.17 -6.82 6.07
C VAL A 239 4.32 -5.85 7.24
N TYR A 240 4.73 -6.37 8.40
CA TYR A 240 4.83 -5.62 9.65
C TYR A 240 6.21 -5.01 9.86
N ASN A 241 7.26 -5.70 9.39
CA ASN A 241 8.65 -5.29 9.50
C ASN A 241 8.90 -3.94 8.81
N ASP A 242 8.33 -3.73 7.63
CA ASP A 242 8.44 -2.46 6.90
C ASP A 242 8.04 -1.26 7.76
N SER A 243 6.99 -1.40 8.58
CA SER A 243 6.52 -0.29 9.41
C SER A 243 7.52 0.09 10.52
N LEU A 244 8.34 -0.85 11.02
CA LEU A 244 9.41 -0.57 11.97
C LEU A 244 10.60 0.15 11.30
N ILE A 245 10.88 -0.19 10.05
CA ILE A 245 11.90 0.49 9.22
C ILE A 245 11.44 1.92 8.94
N GLU A 246 10.21 2.14 8.49
CA GLU A 246 9.68 3.49 8.22
C GLU A 246 9.60 4.35 9.49
N ALA A 247 9.31 3.71 10.63
CA ALA A 247 9.42 4.34 11.94
C ALA A 247 10.88 4.72 12.30
N GLY A 248 11.90 4.20 11.62
CA GLY A 248 13.31 4.45 11.91
C GLY A 248 13.83 3.73 13.16
N TRP A 249 13.18 2.62 13.54
CA TRP A 249 13.64 1.77 14.65
C TRP A 249 14.52 0.62 14.18
N MET A 250 14.40 0.24 12.91
CA MET A 250 15.24 -0.75 12.26
C MET A 250 15.96 -0.12 11.08
N GLU A 251 17.20 -0.53 10.86
CA GLU A 251 17.95 -0.15 9.68
C GLU A 251 17.42 -0.91 8.46
N ASN A 252 17.44 -0.25 7.32
CA ASN A 252 17.29 -0.92 6.04
C ASN A 252 18.61 -1.64 5.74
N ILE A 253 18.73 -2.90 6.14
CA ILE A 253 19.89 -3.71 5.81
C ILE A 253 19.67 -4.23 4.38
N GLU A 254 20.27 -3.53 3.42
CA GLU A 254 20.36 -3.88 1.99
C GLU A 254 21.25 -5.12 1.77
#